data_AF-A6QCN1-F1
#
_entry.id   AF-A6QCN1-F1
#
_cell.length_a   1.000
_cell.length_b   1.000
_cell.length_c   1.000
_cell.angle_alpha   90.00
_cell.angle_beta   90.00
_cell.angle_gamma   90.00
#
_symmetry.space_group_name_H-M   'P 1'
#
loop_
_entity.id
_entity.type
_entity.pdbx_description
1 polymer ?
#
loop_
_entity_poly.entity_id
_entity_poly.type
_entity_poly.pdbx_seq_one_letter_code
_entity_poly.pdbx_strand_id
1 'polypeptide(L)'
;MENITKVAVVGSRGFEDYVLFKTVMDKFLADFESVAFVSGGASGADSLAERYAKEHGIEVIVFKPEWKRYGKRAGYMRNAQIWKEADVGIAFWDGESKGTRHSFKLAKKMSKELRVFDYLKRMFIDPDA
;
A
#
# COMPACT_ATOMS: atom_id res chain seq x y z
N MET A 1 -9.22 -10.38 -22.53
CA MET A 1 -9.28 -10.31 -21.05
C MET A 1 -8.72 -8.96 -20.69
N GLU A 2 -9.50 -8.12 -20.01
CA GLU A 2 -8.96 -6.88 -19.45
C GLU A 2 -7.84 -7.24 -18.47
N ASN A 3 -6.70 -6.58 -18.60
CA ASN A 3 -5.56 -6.82 -17.74
C ASN A 3 -5.72 -5.94 -16.50
N ILE A 4 -6.08 -6.53 -15.36
CA ILE A 4 -6.27 -5.80 -14.10
C ILE A 4 -4.91 -5.60 -13.44
N THR A 5 -4.53 -4.35 -13.19
CA THR A 5 -3.30 -4.02 -12.47
C THR A 5 -3.50 -4.15 -10.97
N LYS A 6 -2.68 -4.98 -10.29
CA LYS A 6 -2.75 -5.14 -8.83
C LYS A 6 -1.87 -4.11 -8.15
N VAL A 7 -2.49 -3.18 -7.42
CA VAL A 7 -1.82 -2.09 -6.73
C VAL A 7 -1.64 -2.44 -5.25
N ALA A 8 -0.39 -2.57 -4.79
CA ALA A 8 -0.08 -2.61 -3.37
C ALA A 8 -0.39 -1.24 -2.74
N VAL A 9 -1.33 -1.20 -1.80
CA VAL A 9 -1.59 -0.01 -0.99
C VAL A 9 -1.15 -0.31 0.44
N VAL A 10 -0.10 0.37 0.87
CA VAL A 10 0.55 0.15 2.17
C VAL A 10 0.79 1.47 2.87
N GLY A 11 0.89 1.47 4.20
CA GLY A 11 1.27 2.69 4.88
C GLY A 11 1.37 2.60 6.40
N SER A 12 1.72 3.74 6.98
CA SER A 12 1.79 3.91 8.43
C SER A 12 0.40 3.85 9.06
N ARG A 13 0.34 3.34 10.29
CA ARG A 13 -0.92 3.06 11.00
C ARG A 13 -1.66 4.32 11.46
N GLY A 14 -0.95 5.44 11.60
CA GLY A 14 -1.51 6.72 12.03
C GLY A 14 -1.98 7.62 10.88
N PHE A 15 -2.02 7.10 9.64
CA PHE A 15 -2.53 7.90 8.52
C PHE A 15 -4.05 7.83 8.45
N GLU A 16 -4.73 8.89 8.90
CA GLU A 16 -6.20 8.91 9.04
C GLU A 16 -6.89 9.92 8.11
N ASP A 17 -6.13 10.74 7.38
CA ASP A 17 -6.67 11.78 6.49
C ASP A 17 -7.17 11.17 5.18
N TYR A 18 -8.46 10.84 5.15
CA TYR A 18 -9.10 10.27 3.96
C TYR A 18 -9.15 11.24 2.77
N VAL A 19 -9.30 12.54 3.00
CA VAL A 19 -9.36 13.52 1.90
C VAL A 19 -8.03 13.58 1.17
N LEU A 20 -6.93 13.58 1.93
CA LEU A 20 -5.59 13.50 1.38
C LEU A 20 -5.33 12.17 0.68
N PHE A 21 -5.71 11.05 1.32
CA PHE A 21 -5.61 9.71 0.71
C PHE A 21 -6.32 9.68 -0.64
N LYS A 22 -7.59 10.10 -0.70
CA LYS A 22 -8.40 10.11 -1.91
C LYS A 22 -7.74 10.96 -3.01
N THR A 23 -7.30 12.17 -2.67
CA THR A 23 -6.64 13.07 -3.64
C THR A 23 -5.38 12.45 -4.25
N VAL A 24 -4.56 11.80 -3.42
CA VAL A 24 -3.33 11.14 -3.87
C VAL A 24 -3.64 9.91 -4.71
N MET A 25 -4.63 9.10 -4.29
CA MET A 25 -5.06 7.92 -5.05
C MET A 25 -5.67 8.28 -6.39
N ASP A 26 -6.55 9.28 -6.47
CA ASP A 26 -7.15 9.73 -7.73
C ASP A 26 -6.07 10.13 -8.74
N LYS A 27 -5.02 10.83 -8.27
CA LYS A 27 -3.88 11.19 -9.12
C LYS A 27 -3.02 10.00 -9.51
N PHE A 28 -2.73 9.10 -8.58
CA PHE A 28 -1.89 7.92 -8.82
C PHE A 28 -2.57 6.92 -9.76
N LEU A 29 -3.90 6.75 -9.61
CA LEU A 29 -4.67 5.78 -10.38
C LEU A 29 -5.02 6.25 -11.79
N ALA A 30 -4.87 7.55 -12.09
CA ALA A 30 -5.16 8.12 -13.40
C ALA A 30 -4.37 7.48 -14.55
N ASP A 31 -3.25 6.83 -14.25
CA ASP A 31 -2.38 6.15 -15.22
C ASP A 31 -2.82 4.70 -15.52
N PHE A 32 -3.88 4.19 -14.87
CA PHE A 32 -4.33 2.80 -14.99
C PHE A 32 -5.80 2.70 -15.44
N GLU A 33 -6.08 1.81 -16.39
CA GLU A 33 -7.44 1.58 -16.89
C GLU A 33 -8.30 0.76 -15.93
N SER A 34 -7.73 -0.23 -15.27
CA SER A 34 -8.43 -1.14 -14.34
C SER A 34 -7.48 -1.65 -13.27
N VAL A 35 -7.94 -1.61 -12.02
CA VAL A 35 -7.11 -1.93 -10.85
C VAL A 35 -7.82 -2.82 -9.84
N ALA A 36 -7.02 -3.57 -9.09
CA ALA A 36 -7.41 -4.20 -7.83
C ALA A 36 -6.39 -3.82 -6.75
N PHE A 37 -6.82 -3.66 -5.51
CA PHE A 37 -5.91 -3.33 -4.41
C PHE A 37 -5.40 -4.57 -3.71
N VAL A 38 -4.16 -4.51 -3.24
CA VAL A 38 -3.55 -5.51 -2.37
C VAL A 38 -3.08 -4.82 -1.10
N SER A 39 -3.68 -5.16 0.04
CA SER A 39 -3.39 -4.56 1.35
C SER A 39 -3.19 -5.64 2.42
N GLY A 40 -2.98 -5.27 3.69
CA GLY A 40 -3.05 -6.25 4.77
C GLY A 40 -3.97 -5.93 5.92
N GLY A 41 -4.95 -5.04 5.69
CA GLY A 41 -6.04 -4.79 6.63
C GLY A 41 -5.57 -4.27 7.99
N ALA A 42 -4.49 -3.49 8.01
CA ALA A 42 -4.10 -2.73 9.20
C ALA A 42 -4.95 -1.44 9.34
N SER A 43 -4.82 -0.76 10.48
CA SER A 43 -5.30 0.63 10.57
C SER A 43 -4.46 1.56 9.68
N GLY A 44 -4.97 2.76 9.45
CA GLY A 44 -4.31 3.78 8.64
C GLY A 44 -4.55 3.57 7.14
N ALA A 45 -3.47 3.60 6.34
CA ALA A 45 -3.57 3.51 4.89
C ALA A 45 -4.35 2.28 4.39
N ASP A 46 -4.17 1.11 4.98
CA ASP A 46 -4.89 -0.12 4.57
C ASP A 46 -6.42 0.05 4.77
N SER A 47 -6.87 0.65 5.88
CA SER A 47 -8.29 0.94 6.11
C SER A 47 -8.86 2.06 5.22
N LEU A 48 -8.04 3.06 4.89
CA LEU A 48 -8.43 4.10 3.93
C LEU A 48 -8.55 3.53 2.51
N ALA A 49 -7.71 2.57 2.15
CA ALA A 49 -7.78 1.85 0.89
C ALA A 49 -9.06 1.01 0.77
N GLU A 50 -9.44 0.29 1.83
CA GLU A 50 -10.70 -0.45 1.87
C GLU A 50 -11.91 0.48 1.70
N ARG A 51 -11.90 1.65 2.34
CA ARG A 51 -12.94 2.67 2.17
C ARG A 51 -13.00 3.18 0.73
N TYR A 52 -11.87 3.61 0.18
CA TYR A 52 -11.79 4.14 -1.18
C TYR A 52 -12.24 3.10 -2.21
N ALA A 53 -11.79 1.85 -2.05
CA ALA A 53 -12.15 0.78 -2.95
C ALA A 53 -13.65 0.50 -2.94
N LYS A 54 -14.28 0.51 -1.75
CA LYS A 54 -15.73 0.38 -1.62
C LYS A 54 -16.49 1.51 -2.33
N GLU A 55 -16.00 2.75 -2.22
CA GLU A 55 -16.63 3.92 -2.87
C GLU A 55 -16.53 3.86 -4.40
N HIS A 56 -15.49 3.22 -4.95
CA HIS A 56 -15.22 3.17 -6.40
C HIS A 56 -15.47 1.80 -7.05
N GLY A 57 -15.98 0.82 -6.29
CA GLY A 57 -16.20 -0.54 -6.81
C GLY A 57 -14.93 -1.31 -7.16
N ILE A 58 -13.80 -0.99 -6.50
CA ILE A 58 -12.51 -1.65 -6.71
C ILE A 58 -12.41 -2.89 -5.80
N GLU A 59 -11.90 -4.00 -6.34
CA GLU A 59 -11.66 -5.22 -5.55
C GLU A 59 -10.46 -5.03 -4.60
N VAL A 60 -10.52 -5.64 -3.41
CA VAL A 60 -9.42 -5.61 -2.43
C VAL A 60 -9.03 -7.02 -1.99
N ILE A 61 -7.78 -7.38 -2.24
CA ILE A 61 -7.12 -8.59 -1.74
C ILE A 61 -6.41 -8.23 -0.43
N VAL A 62 -6.83 -8.84 0.69
CA VAL A 62 -6.29 -8.54 2.02
C VAL A 62 -5.48 -9.71 2.57
N PHE A 63 -4.19 -9.49 2.80
CA PHE A 63 -3.32 -10.44 3.50
C PHE A 63 -3.24 -10.11 4.99
N LYS A 64 -3.87 -10.92 5.85
CA LYS A 64 -3.82 -10.71 7.31
C LYS A 64 -2.59 -11.39 7.92
N PRO A 65 -1.86 -10.74 8.85
CA PRO A 65 -0.71 -11.34 9.52
C PRO A 65 -1.12 -12.44 10.52
N GLU A 66 -0.47 -13.60 10.45
CA GLU A 66 -0.63 -14.72 11.41
C GLU A 66 0.14 -14.51 12.72
N TRP A 67 -0.25 -13.51 13.53
CA TRP A 67 0.46 -13.13 14.76
C TRP A 67 0.63 -14.28 15.76
N LYS A 68 -0.39 -15.12 15.94
CA LYS A 68 -0.35 -16.26 16.88
C LYS A 68 0.76 -17.26 16.53
N ARG A 69 1.06 -17.43 15.24
CA ARG A 69 2.01 -18.43 14.74
C ARG A 69 3.43 -17.89 14.63
N TYR A 70 3.61 -16.66 14.16
CA TYR A 70 4.94 -16.13 13.81
C TYR A 70 5.35 -14.90 14.61
N GLY A 71 4.54 -14.44 15.56
CA GLY A 71 4.81 -13.26 16.37
C GLY A 71 5.12 -12.05 15.48
N LYS A 72 6.12 -11.24 15.88
CA LYS A 72 6.52 -10.02 15.14
C LYS A 72 6.86 -10.25 13.66
N ARG A 73 7.31 -11.45 13.29
CA ARG A 73 7.65 -11.80 11.89
C ARG A 73 6.43 -11.91 10.99
N ALA A 74 5.24 -12.15 11.56
CA ALA A 74 3.99 -12.26 10.80
C ALA A 74 3.73 -11.02 9.95
N GLY A 75 4.00 -9.82 10.47
CA GLY A 75 3.86 -8.58 9.71
C GLY A 75 4.80 -8.50 8.50
N TYR A 76 6.06 -8.90 8.68
CA TYR A 76 7.04 -8.91 7.58
C TYR A 76 6.69 -9.96 6.51
N MET A 77 6.25 -11.15 6.92
CA MET A 77 5.80 -12.20 6.01
C MET A 77 4.57 -11.77 5.21
N ARG A 78 3.60 -11.13 5.88
CA ARG A 78 2.44 -10.52 5.26
C ARG A 78 2.84 -9.49 4.20
N ASN A 79 3.77 -8.57 4.52
CA ASN A 79 4.22 -7.58 3.55
C ASN A 79 4.81 -8.26 2.32
N ALA A 80 5.57 -9.35 2.50
CA ALA A 80 6.10 -10.11 1.36
C ALA A 80 5.00 -10.78 0.52
N GLN A 81 3.88 -11.18 1.11
CA GLN A 81 2.72 -11.69 0.36
C GLN A 81 2.07 -10.60 -0.48
N ILE A 82 1.87 -9.40 0.08
CA ILE A 82 1.35 -8.23 -0.66
C ILE A 82 2.19 -7.98 -1.91
N TRP A 83 3.51 -7.87 -1.75
CA TRP A 83 4.41 -7.56 -2.87
C TRP A 83 4.59 -8.71 -3.86
N LYS A 84 4.37 -9.97 -3.45
CA LYS A 84 4.31 -11.09 -4.40
C LYS A 84 3.10 -10.96 -5.33
N GLU A 85 1.97 -10.54 -4.79
CA GLU A 85 0.70 -10.44 -5.50
C GLU A 85 0.56 -9.17 -6.34
N ALA A 86 1.07 -8.03 -5.87
CA ALA A 86 0.93 -6.74 -6.53
C ALA A 86 1.88 -6.57 -7.72
N ASP A 87 1.51 -5.78 -8.73
CA ASP A 87 2.35 -5.42 -9.89
C ASP A 87 3.11 -4.11 -9.66
N VAL A 88 2.46 -3.16 -9.00
CA VAL A 88 2.94 -1.81 -8.65
C VAL A 88 2.49 -1.47 -7.23
N GLY A 89 3.00 -0.40 -6.62
CA GLY A 89 2.47 0.05 -5.34
C GLY A 89 2.59 1.53 -5.03
N ILE A 90 1.85 1.93 -4.01
CA ILE A 90 1.94 3.23 -3.36
C ILE A 90 2.05 3.05 -1.84
N ALA A 91 2.97 3.79 -1.21
CA ALA A 91 3.16 3.81 0.23
C ALA A 91 2.84 5.19 0.82
N PHE A 92 1.96 5.22 1.81
CA PHE A 92 1.69 6.40 2.63
C PHE A 92 2.52 6.34 3.90
N TRP A 93 3.54 7.20 4.00
CA TRP A 93 4.58 7.10 5.03
C TRP A 93 4.68 8.35 5.90
N ASP A 94 5.05 8.17 7.16
CA ASP A 94 5.31 9.21 8.16
C ASP A 94 6.80 9.62 8.24
N GLY A 95 7.67 9.01 7.44
CA GLY A 95 9.12 9.21 7.55
C GLY A 95 9.81 8.28 8.56
N GLU A 96 9.09 7.45 9.33
CA GLU A 96 9.66 6.67 10.44
C GLU A 96 9.23 5.20 10.50
N SER A 97 8.01 4.87 10.05
CA SER A 97 7.43 3.53 10.16
C SER A 97 8.30 2.47 9.50
N LYS A 98 8.92 1.64 10.34
CA LYS A 98 9.75 0.50 9.93
C LYS A 98 8.94 -0.53 9.12
N GLY A 99 7.66 -0.70 9.46
CA GLY A 99 6.76 -1.60 8.76
C GLY A 99 6.50 -1.14 7.32
N THR A 100 6.29 0.17 7.13
CA THR A 100 6.11 0.78 5.81
C THR A 100 7.42 0.77 5.03
N ARG A 101 8.55 1.15 5.64
CA ARG A 101 9.89 1.12 5.00
C ARG A 101 10.29 -0.29 4.55
N HIS A 102 9.79 -1.35 5.18
CA HIS A 102 10.00 -2.71 4.71
C HIS A 102 9.42 -2.96 3.31
N SER A 103 8.30 -2.33 2.97
CA SER A 103 7.71 -2.42 1.62
C SER A 103 8.64 -1.85 0.55
N PHE A 104 9.46 -0.85 0.87
CA PHE A 104 10.37 -0.22 -0.11
C PHE A 104 11.43 -1.22 -0.54
N LYS A 105 11.99 -1.93 0.46
CA LYS A 105 12.95 -3.01 0.24
C LYS A 105 12.37 -4.16 -0.58
N LEU A 106 11.10 -4.53 -0.34
CA LEU A 106 10.44 -5.61 -1.06
C LEU A 106 10.14 -5.22 -2.52
N ALA A 107 9.62 -4.03 -2.75
CA ALA A 107 9.38 -3.48 -4.09
C ALA A 107 10.66 -3.51 -4.92
N LYS A 108 11.74 -2.94 -4.38
CA LYS A 108 13.07 -2.93 -5.02
C LYS A 108 13.60 -4.33 -5.27
N LYS A 109 13.53 -5.23 -4.29
CA LYS A 109 13.99 -6.63 -4.43
C LYS A 109 13.24 -7.39 -5.53
N MET A 110 11.96 -7.05 -5.75
CA MET A 110 11.11 -7.69 -6.74
C MET A 110 11.05 -6.93 -8.07
N SER A 111 11.84 -5.86 -8.23
CA SER A 111 11.84 -4.98 -9.40
C SER A 111 10.45 -4.41 -9.73
N LYS A 112 9.68 -4.05 -8.71
CA LYS A 112 8.34 -3.45 -8.82
C LYS A 112 8.39 -1.97 -8.51
N GLU A 113 7.68 -1.17 -9.29
CA GLU A 113 7.59 0.28 -9.03
C GLU A 113 6.84 0.54 -7.72
N LEU A 114 7.36 1.49 -6.94
CA LEU A 114 6.74 1.99 -5.72
C LEU A 114 6.79 3.51 -5.70
N ARG A 115 5.63 4.15 -5.58
CA ARG A 115 5.52 5.58 -5.28
C ARG A 115 5.39 5.77 -3.78
N VAL A 116 6.17 6.68 -3.19
CA VAL A 116 6.11 6.96 -1.75
C VAL A 116 5.60 8.36 -1.53
N PHE A 117 4.50 8.49 -0.80
CA PHE A 117 3.93 9.75 -0.36
C PHE A 117 4.20 9.95 1.13
N ASP A 118 5.04 10.92 1.47
CA ASP A 118 5.24 11.38 2.84
C ASP A 118 4.05 12.28 3.21
N TYR A 119 3.11 11.77 4.01
CA TYR A 119 1.87 12.48 4.30
C TYR A 119 2.05 13.58 5.35
N LEU A 120 3.15 13.57 6.11
CA LEU A 120 3.47 14.67 7.03
C LEU A 120 4.03 15.87 6.27
N LYS A 121 4.84 15.61 5.23
CA LYS A 121 5.38 16.65 4.34
C LYS A 121 4.47 16.99 3.16
N ARG A 122 3.42 16.19 2.95
CA ARG A 122 2.47 16.29 1.83
C ARG A 122 3.15 16.29 0.46
N MET A 123 4.13 15.39 0.28
CA MET A 123 4.87 15.31 -0.98
C MET A 123 5.29 13.88 -1.31
N PHE A 124 5.45 13.61 -2.61
CA PHE A 124 6.12 12.40 -3.04
C PHE A 124 7.62 12.51 -2.78
N ILE A 125 8.22 11.41 -2.35
CA ILE A 125 9.65 11.29 -2.13
C ILE A 125 10.21 10.11 -2.94
N ASP A 126 11.50 10.17 -3.22
CA ASP A 126 12.22 9.04 -3.79
C ASP A 126 12.38 7.94 -2.72
N PRO A 127 11.89 6.71 -2.94
CA PRO A 127 12.08 5.59 -2.01
C PRO A 127 13.56 5.23 -1.76
N ASP A 128 14.46 5.61 -2.67
CA ASP A 128 15.90 5.34 -2.64
C ASP A 128 16.75 6.53 -2.17
N ALA A 129 16.14 7.68 -1.89
CA ALA A 129 16.81 8.81 -1.25
C ALA A 129 17.13 8.58 0.24
#